data_AF-A0A381XVL0-F1
#
_entry.id   AF-A0A381XVL0-F1
#
_cell.length_a   1.000
_cell.length_b   1.000
_cell.length_c   1.000
_cell.angle_alpha   90.00
_cell.angle_beta   90.00
_cell.angle_gamma   90.00
#
_symmetry.space_group_name_H-M   'P 1'
#
loop_
_entity.id
_entity.type
_entity.pdbx_description
1 polymer ?
#
loop_
_entity_poly.entity_id
_entity_poly.type
_entity_poly.pdbx_seq_one_letter_code
_entity_poly.pdbx_strand_id
1 'polypeptide(L)' 'MTVRVGVCGAAGRMGRVILEVCKETDGVEIRAAIEHPESPQIGVDAGEVAGIGKLGIEITDDISGVANEI' A
#
# COMPACT_ATOMS: atom_id res chain seq x y z
N MET A 1 3.58 -11.30 -17.00
CA MET A 1 3.35 -9.84 -16.99
C MET A 1 2.80 -9.52 -15.61
N THR A 2 3.37 -8.55 -14.90
CA THR A 2 2.99 -8.24 -13.52
C THR A 2 2.20 -6.93 -13.50
N VAL A 3 1.06 -6.93 -12.82
CA VAL A 3 0.23 -5.74 -12.62
C VAL A 3 0.72 -5.02 -11.38
N ARG A 4 1.07 -3.75 -11.51
CA ARG A 4 1.43 -2.90 -10.38
C ARG A 4 0.18 -2.24 -9.83
N VAL A 5 0.07 -2.20 -8.51
CA VAL A 5 -1.14 -1.72 -7.83
C VAL A 5 -0.78 -0.70 -6.76
N GLY A 6 -1.54 0.39 -6.76
CA GLY A 6 -1.57 1.37 -5.67
C GLY A 6 -2.83 1.19 -4.83
N VAL A 7 -2.69 1.22 -3.51
CA VAL A 7 -3.81 1.07 -2.57
C VAL A 7 -4.06 2.39 -1.87
N CYS A 8 -5.20 3.03 -2.14
CA CYS A 8 -5.66 4.20 -1.40
C CYS A 8 -6.44 3.79 -0.14
N GLY A 9 -6.23 4.52 0.96
CA GLY A 9 -6.75 4.12 2.27
C GLY A 9 -6.05 2.88 2.83
N ALA A 10 -4.76 2.72 2.55
CA ALA A 10 -3.97 1.52 2.86
C ALA A 10 -4.00 1.14 4.35
N ALA A 11 -4.06 2.13 5.25
CA ALA A 11 -4.15 1.89 6.69
C ALA A 11 -5.55 1.51 7.18
N GLY A 12 -6.59 1.68 6.36
CA GLY A 12 -7.97 1.38 6.70
C GLY A 12 -8.30 -0.11 6.68
N ARG A 13 -9.46 -0.49 7.23
CA ARG A 13 -9.89 -1.90 7.31
C ARG A 13 -9.87 -2.61 5.95
N MET A 14 -10.38 -1.95 4.90
CA MET A 14 -10.39 -2.52 3.56
C MET A 14 -9.02 -2.46 2.90
N GLY A 15 -8.26 -1.37 3.08
CA GLY A 15 -6.92 -1.24 2.52
C GLY A 15 -5.99 -2.36 2.98
N ARG A 16 -6.02 -2.73 4.26
CA ARG A 16 -5.24 -3.85 4.80
C ARG A 16 -5.59 -5.19 4.14
N VAL A 17 -6.88 -5.46 3.94
CA VAL A 17 -7.34 -6.68 3.25
C VAL A 17 -6.89 -6.68 1.79
N ILE A 18 -6.93 -5.53 1.11
CA ILE A 18 -6.43 -5.41 -0.27
C ILE A 18 -4.92 -5.70 -0.31
N LEU A 19 -4.14 -5.14 0.62
CA LEU A 19 -2.70 -5.39 0.70
C LEU A 19 -2.40 -6.89 0.93
N GLU A 20 -3.16 -7.56 1.80
CA GLU A 20 -3.04 -8.99 2.04
C GLU A 20 -3.32 -9.80 0.76
N VAL A 21 -4.46 -9.56 0.11
CA VAL A 21 -4.85 -10.28 -1.11
C VAL A 21 -3.86 -10.01 -2.25
N CYS A 22 -3.43 -8.77 -2.43
CA CYS A 22 -2.45 -8.42 -3.47
C CYS A 22 -1.10 -9.10 -3.24
N LYS A 23 -0.68 -9.28 -1.99
CA LYS A 23 0.55 -10.01 -1.65
C LYS A 23 0.46 -11.50 -1.99
N GLU A 24 -0.72 -12.09 -1.84
CA GLU A 24 -0.96 -13.51 -2.12
C GLU A 24 -1.30 -13.80 -3.59
N THR A 25 -1.58 -12.77 -4.38
CA THR A 25 -1.99 -12.92 -5.78
C THR A 25 -0.78 -12.94 -6.71
N ASP A 26 -0.56 -14.07 -7.37
CA ASP A 26 0.47 -14.19 -8.40
C ASP A 26 0.26 -13.17 -9.53
N GLY A 27 1.36 -12.52 -9.92
CA GLY A 27 1.33 -11.52 -10.98
C GLY A 27 0.80 -10.16 -10.56
N VAL A 28 0.61 -9.91 -9.25
CA VAL A 28 0.33 -8.59 -8.67
C VAL A 28 1.52 -8.13 -7.82
N GLU A 29 1.87 -6.86 -7.94
CA GLU A 29 2.92 -6.23 -7.15
C GLU A 29 2.37 -4.92 -6.57
N ILE A 30 2.36 -4.80 -5.24
CA ILE A 30 2.01 -3.55 -4.58
C ILE A 30 3.19 -2.59 -4.80
N ARG A 31 2.90 -1.38 -5.27
CA ARG A 31 3.91 -0.34 -5.52
C ARG A 31 3.65 0.97 -4.82
N ALA A 32 2.42 1.20 -4.38
CA ALA A 32 2.06 2.41 -3.66
C ALA A 32 1.03 2.12 -2.57
N ALA A 33 1.17 2.80 -1.44
CA ALA A 33 0.21 2.80 -0.35
C ALA A 33 -0.08 4.25 0.02
N ILE A 34 -1.33 4.68 -0.14
CA ILE A 34 -1.75 6.06 0.06
C ILE A 34 -2.73 6.14 1.23
N GLU A 35 -2.62 7.18 2.04
CA GLU A 35 -3.65 7.55 3.01
C GLU A 35 -3.90 9.07 3.06
N HIS A 36 -4.94 9.44 3.80
CA HIS A 36 -5.20 10.82 4.19
C HIS A 36 -3.99 11.42 4.94
N PRO A 37 -3.62 12.69 4.69
CA PRO A 37 -2.50 13.36 5.35
C PRO A 37 -2.53 13.34 6.88
N GLU A 38 -3.73 13.31 7.47
CA GLU A 38 -3.91 13.26 8.93
C GLU A 38 -3.77 11.86 9.53
N SER A 39 -3.50 10.85 8.70
CA SER A 39 -3.32 9.48 9.18
C SER A 39 -2.05 9.37 10.03
N PRO A 40 -2.10 8.76 11.22
CA PRO A 40 -0.91 8.55 12.04
C PRO A 40 0.04 7.49 11.44
N GLN A 41 -0.34 6.86 10.33
CA GLN A 41 0.40 5.78 9.70
C GLN A 41 1.26 6.24 8.51
N ILE A 42 1.26 7.54 8.18
CA ILE A 42 2.17 8.09 7.16
C ILE A 42 3.62 7.82 7.57
N GLY A 43 4.43 7.34 6.62
CA GLY A 43 5.83 6.93 6.82
C GLY A 43 6.02 5.53 7.41
N VAL A 44 4.94 4.82 7.79
CA VAL A 44 5.01 3.44 8.26
C VAL A 44 4.93 2.48 7.07
N ASP A 45 5.57 1.31 7.17
CA ASP A 45 5.47 0.28 6.14
C ASP A 45 4.03 -0.25 6.04
N ALA A 46 3.50 -0.27 4.82
CA ALA A 46 2.13 -0.71 4.54
C ALA A 46 1.89 -2.17 4.96
N GLY A 47 2.90 -3.02 4.82
CA GLY A 47 2.82 -4.42 5.22
C GLY A 47 2.82 -4.62 6.72
N GLU A 48 3.58 -3.82 7.46
CA GLU A 48 3.55 -3.79 8.92
C GLU A 48 2.17 -3.33 9.42
N VAL A 49 1.59 -2.29 8.83
CA VAL A 49 0.23 -1.80 9.18
C VAL A 49 -0.86 -2.83 8.87
N ALA A 50 -0.71 -3.58 7.78
CA ALA A 50 -1.61 -4.66 7.41
C ALA A 50 -1.39 -5.96 8.19
N GLY A 51 -0.30 -6.09 8.96
CA GLY A 51 0.02 -7.31 9.70
C GLY A 51 0.51 -8.47 8.84
N ILE A 52 0.91 -8.19 7.60
CA ILE A 52 1.37 -9.19 6.62
C ILE A 52 2.89 -9.22 6.49
N GLY A 53 3.62 -8.60 7.43
CA GLY A 53 5.08 -8.45 7.39
C GLY A 53 5.51 -7.35 6.42
N LYS A 54 6.81 -7.04 6.43
CA LYS A 54 7.33 -5.85 5.74
C LYS A 54 7.23 -5.96 4.21
N LEU A 55 6.63 -4.97 3.57
CA LEU A 55 6.53 -4.88 2.11
C LEU A 55 7.62 -4.00 1.48
N GLY A 56 8.27 -3.13 2.27
CA GLY A 56 9.22 -2.14 1.79
C GLY A 56 8.55 -0.93 1.14
N ILE A 57 7.29 -0.68 1.46
CA ILE A 57 6.45 0.37 0.85
C ILE A 57 5.93 1.25 1.98
N GLU A 58 6.42 2.47 2.05
CA GLU A 58 5.95 3.45 3.03
C GLU A 58 4.58 3.98 2.61
N ILE A 59 3.70 4.16 3.60
CA ILE A 59 2.42 4.84 3.39
C ILE A 59 2.70 6.33 3.22
N THR A 60 2.19 6.92 2.13
CA THR A 60 2.34 8.34 1.82
C THR A 60 0.98 9.03 1.69
N ASP A 61 0.97 10.35 1.78
CA ASP A 61 -0.17 11.20 1.43
C ASP A 61 0.00 11.87 0.04
N ASP A 62 1.15 11.70 -0.60
CA ASP A 62 1.45 12.24 -1.93
C ASP A 62 1.15 11.23 -3.04
N ILE A 63 -0.10 11.27 -3.52
CA ILE A 63 -0.53 10.50 -4.70
C ILE A 63 0.32 10.82 -5.94
N SER A 64 0.71 12.09 -6.12
CA SER A 64 1.40 12.52 -7.34
C SER A 64 2.83 11.98 -7.37
N GLY A 65 3.48 11.90 -6.21
CA GLY A 65 4.81 11.30 -6.05
C GLY A 65 4.84 9.83 -6.43
N VAL A 66 3.78 9.07 -6.15
CA VAL A 66 3.73 7.61 -6.37
C VAL A 66 3.00 7.18 -7.65
N ALA A 67 2.34 8.11 -8.36
CA ALA A 67 1.55 7.79 -9.55
C ALA A 67 2.37 7.18 -10.71
N ASN A 68 3.67 7.45 -10.77
CA ASN A 68 4.56 6.89 -11.80
C ASN A 68 5.09 5.49 -11.44
N GLU A 69 4.82 5.01 -10.22
CA GLU A 69 5.29 3.72 -9.73
C GLU A 69 4.27 2.58 -9.94
N ILE A 70 3.02 2.95 -10.25
CA ILE A 70 1.87 2.06 -10.49
C ILE A 70 1.58 1.83 -11.97
#